data_AF-A0A5J9UQF3-F1
#
_entry.id   AF-A0A5J9UQF3-F1
#
_cell.length_a   1.000
_cell.length_b   1.000
_cell.length_c   1.000
_cell.angle_alpha   90.00
_cell.angle_beta   90.00
_cell.angle_gamma   90.00
#
_symmetry.space_group_name_H-M   'P 1'
#
loop_
_entity.id
_entity.type
_entity.pdbx_description
1 polymer ?
#
loop_
_entity_poly.entity_id
_entity_poly.type
_entity_poly.pdbx_seq_one_letter_code
_entity_poly.pdbx_strand_id
1 'polypeptide(L)'
;LIIQGSKDEWVRCHDGDLPYSRDVKSSIKYHRNITLKGYRSLVYSGDHDAMIPFVGTQAWVRSLNFSITDDWRAWHLDGQSAGFTIAYSNNLTYATVKGGSHCAPEFQPERCQAMFRRWISNKPL
;
A
#
# COMPACT_ATOMS: atom_id res chain seq x y z
N LEU A 1 -14.27 -27.49 -20.34
CA LEU A 1 -15.70 -27.73 -20.60
C LEU A 1 -16.39 -26.36 -20.66
N ILE A 2 -16.60 -25.84 -21.86
CA ILE A 2 -17.31 -24.56 -22.08
C ILE A 2 -18.79 -24.92 -22.28
N ILE A 3 -19.66 -24.45 -21.37
CA ILE A 3 -21.11 -24.73 -21.40
C ILE A 3 -21.81 -23.60 -22.18
N GLN A 4 -22.84 -23.94 -22.96
CA GLN A 4 -23.63 -22.98 -23.73
C GLN A 4 -24.15 -21.85 -22.81
N GLY A 5 -23.75 -20.60 -23.10
CA GLY A 5 -24.05 -19.40 -22.28
C GLY A 5 -22.84 -18.78 -21.59
N SER A 6 -21.69 -19.47 -21.55
CA SER A 6 -20.41 -18.85 -21.19
C SER A 6 -19.84 -18.06 -22.37
N LYS A 7 -19.34 -16.84 -22.10
CA LYS A 7 -18.76 -15.96 -23.14
C LYS A 7 -17.34 -16.37 -23.49
N ASP A 8 -16.41 -16.32 -22.54
CA ASP A 8 -14.99 -16.60 -22.75
C ASP A 8 -14.35 -17.25 -21.50
N GLU A 9 -13.14 -17.79 -21.65
CA GLU A 9 -12.32 -18.32 -20.56
C GLU A 9 -11.87 -17.21 -19.61
N TRP A 10 -11.91 -17.46 -18.30
CA TRP A 10 -11.42 -16.50 -17.32
C TRP A 10 -9.89 -16.44 -17.35
N VAL A 11 -9.36 -15.22 -17.46
CA VAL A 11 -7.91 -14.94 -17.36
C VAL A 11 -7.63 -14.00 -16.20
N ARG A 12 -6.47 -14.17 -15.56
CA ARG A 12 -6.09 -13.37 -14.38
C ARG A 12 -5.76 -11.92 -14.72
N CYS A 13 -5.00 -11.70 -15.79
CA CYS A 13 -4.61 -10.38 -16.26
C CYS A 13 -4.65 -10.37 -17.79
N HIS A 14 -5.27 -9.34 -18.34
CA HIS A 14 -5.19 -8.97 -19.75
C HIS A 14 -3.86 -8.24 -20.00
N ASP A 15 -3.11 -8.65 -21.03
CA ASP A 15 -1.78 -8.11 -21.34
C ASP A 15 -1.75 -7.50 -22.74
N GLY A 16 -2.11 -6.21 -22.80
CA GLY A 16 -2.07 -5.42 -24.03
C GLY A 16 -3.23 -5.64 -25.01
N ASP A 17 -4.19 -6.49 -24.67
CA ASP A 17 -5.37 -6.80 -25.50
C ASP A 17 -6.59 -5.91 -25.23
N LEU A 18 -6.50 -5.03 -24.23
CA LEU A 18 -7.49 -4.00 -23.94
C LEU A 18 -6.98 -2.61 -24.39
N PRO A 19 -7.85 -1.72 -24.90
CA PRO A 19 -7.48 -0.38 -25.34
C PRO A 19 -7.22 0.55 -24.13
N TYR A 20 -6.06 0.37 -23.48
CA TYR A 20 -5.64 1.16 -22.33
C TYR A 20 -4.53 2.16 -22.69
N SER A 21 -4.76 3.44 -22.40
CA SER A 21 -3.77 4.51 -22.59
C SER A 21 -3.20 4.94 -21.23
N ARG A 22 -1.86 5.04 -21.14
CA ARG A 22 -1.15 5.52 -19.93
C ARG A 22 -1.02 7.04 -19.96
N ASP A 23 -2.11 7.74 -19.65
CA ASP A 23 -2.21 9.21 -19.66
C ASP A 23 -1.86 9.88 -18.31
N VAL A 24 -2.00 9.16 -17.20
CA VAL A 24 -1.59 9.61 -15.86
C VAL A 24 -0.13 9.22 -15.58
N LYS A 25 0.78 10.20 -15.70
CA LYS A 25 2.22 9.98 -15.43
C LYS A 25 2.58 9.95 -13.94
N SER A 26 1.77 10.57 -13.08
CA SER A 26 2.01 10.61 -11.63
C SER A 26 0.72 10.80 -10.85
N SER A 27 0.61 10.10 -9.72
CA SER A 27 -0.53 10.18 -8.81
C SER A 27 -0.32 11.20 -7.67
N ILE A 28 0.87 11.79 -7.52
CA ILE A 28 1.24 12.66 -6.38
C ILE A 28 0.23 13.80 -6.19
N LYS A 29 -0.13 14.50 -7.27
CA LYS A 29 -1.08 15.62 -7.24
C LYS A 29 -2.44 15.21 -6.68
N TYR A 30 -2.92 14.03 -7.07
CA TYR A 30 -4.22 13.52 -6.65
C TYR A 30 -4.20 13.12 -5.17
N HIS A 31 -3.17 12.39 -4.74
CA HIS A 31 -3.00 12.02 -3.33
C HIS A 31 -2.84 13.23 -2.43
N ARG A 32 -2.04 14.22 -2.82
CA ARG A 32 -1.92 15.48 -2.06
C ARG A 32 -3.27 16.17 -1.88
N ASN A 33 -4.08 16.25 -2.92
CA ASN A 33 -5.39 16.89 -2.87
C ASN A 33 -6.36 16.19 -1.91
N ILE A 34 -6.46 14.86 -1.95
CA ILE A 34 -7.37 14.12 -1.05
C ILE A 34 -6.87 14.16 0.40
N THR A 35 -5.57 14.04 0.63
CA THR A 35 -5.03 14.05 1.99
C THR A 35 -5.19 15.43 2.64
N LEU A 36 -5.06 16.53 1.87
CA LEU A 36 -5.36 17.90 2.33
C LEU A 36 -6.84 18.13 2.70
N LYS A 37 -7.77 17.31 2.18
CA LYS A 37 -9.19 17.36 2.57
C LYS A 37 -9.47 16.61 3.88
N GLY A 38 -8.44 16.05 4.52
CA GLY A 38 -8.55 15.33 5.79
C GLY A 38 -8.85 13.84 5.65
N TYR A 39 -8.92 13.30 4.43
CA TYR A 39 -9.12 11.86 4.22
C TYR A 39 -7.90 11.08 4.72
N ARG A 40 -8.13 10.26 5.75
CA ARG A 40 -7.10 9.41 6.33
C ARG A 40 -6.59 8.41 5.30
N SER A 41 -5.27 8.32 5.17
CA SER A 41 -4.60 7.55 4.13
C SER A 41 -3.60 6.58 4.75
N LEU A 42 -3.63 5.32 4.29
CA LEU A 42 -2.58 4.32 4.55
C LEU A 42 -1.88 4.01 3.25
N VAL A 43 -0.55 4.14 3.25
CA VAL A 43 0.31 3.63 2.18
C VAL A 43 1.16 2.54 2.80
N TYR A 44 1.26 1.38 2.16
CA TYR A 44 2.12 0.32 2.66
C TYR A 44 2.85 -0.41 1.55
N SER A 45 3.98 -1.05 1.90
CA SER A 45 4.78 -1.85 0.97
C SER A 45 5.29 -3.11 1.67
N GLY A 46 5.30 -4.24 0.95
CA GLY A 46 6.13 -5.37 1.33
C GLY A 46 7.61 -5.01 1.15
N ASP A 47 8.46 -5.28 2.13
CA ASP A 47 9.89 -4.91 2.06
C ASP A 47 10.74 -5.84 1.17
N HIS A 48 10.16 -6.94 0.68
CA HIS A 48 10.80 -7.88 -0.26
C HIS A 48 10.31 -7.71 -1.71
N ASP A 49 9.45 -6.73 -2.01
CA ASP A 49 9.05 -6.43 -3.39
C ASP A 49 10.22 -5.79 -4.16
N ALA A 50 10.69 -6.47 -5.21
CA ALA A 50 11.72 -5.97 -6.11
C ALA A 50 11.16 -5.19 -7.31
N MET A 51 9.89 -5.38 -7.68
CA MET A 51 9.26 -4.68 -8.79
C MET A 51 8.92 -3.23 -8.42
N ILE A 52 8.35 -3.03 -7.23
CA ILE A 52 8.06 -1.71 -6.66
C ILE A 52 8.67 -1.61 -5.26
N PRO A 53 9.99 -1.36 -5.16
CA PRO A 53 10.68 -1.37 -3.87
C PRO A 53 10.14 -0.32 -2.91
N PHE A 54 10.05 -0.68 -1.62
CA PHE A 54 9.52 0.19 -0.57
C PHE A 54 10.23 1.55 -0.50
N VAL A 55 11.54 1.61 -0.82
CA VAL A 55 12.31 2.87 -0.86
C VAL A 55 11.77 3.86 -1.91
N GLY A 56 11.26 3.37 -3.04
CA GLY A 56 10.62 4.18 -4.07
C GLY A 56 9.29 4.74 -3.58
N THR A 57 8.48 3.91 -2.94
CA THR A 57 7.23 4.34 -2.29
C THR A 57 7.50 5.34 -1.16
N GLN A 58 8.56 5.14 -0.37
CA GLN A 58 8.96 6.06 0.68
C GLN A 58 9.37 7.43 0.12
N ALA A 59 10.14 7.46 -0.98
CA ALA A 59 10.47 8.69 -1.69
C ALA A 59 9.22 9.39 -2.24
N TRP A 60 8.29 8.62 -2.81
CA TRP A 60 6.99 9.13 -3.26
C TRP A 60 6.19 9.74 -2.11
N VAL A 61 6.09 9.09 -0.94
CA VAL A 61 5.39 9.62 0.23
C VAL A 61 6.04 10.93 0.70
N ARG A 62 7.37 10.98 0.78
CA ARG A 62 8.12 12.19 1.17
C ARG A 62 7.88 13.36 0.21
N SER A 63 7.67 13.09 -1.09
CA SER A 63 7.38 14.13 -2.08
C SER A 63 6.05 14.87 -1.84
N LEU A 64 5.15 14.31 -1.03
CA LEU A 64 3.93 15.00 -0.60
C LEU A 64 4.22 16.18 0.33
N ASN A 65 5.43 16.24 0.92
CA ASN A 65 5.91 17.35 1.75
C ASN A 65 5.00 17.67 2.94
N PHE A 66 4.59 16.63 3.68
CA PHE A 66 3.90 16.76 4.95
C PHE A 66 4.91 16.65 6.11
N SER A 67 4.65 17.35 7.20
CA SER A 67 5.47 17.25 8.41
C SER A 67 5.34 15.88 9.06
N ILE A 68 6.42 15.37 9.65
CA ILE A 68 6.41 14.12 10.42
C ILE A 68 5.74 14.38 11.77
N THR A 69 4.88 13.46 12.21
CA THR A 69 4.18 13.51 13.50
C THR A 69 4.51 12.32 14.42
N ASP A 70 4.97 11.22 13.84
CA ASP A 70 5.52 10.05 14.56
C ASP A 70 6.70 9.54 13.73
N ASP A 71 7.90 9.57 14.32
CA ASP A 71 9.14 9.26 13.62
C ASP A 71 9.21 7.79 13.17
N TRP A 72 10.12 7.54 12.23
CA TRP A 72 10.36 6.21 11.70
C TRP A 72 10.73 5.22 12.81
N ARG A 73 9.86 4.24 13.06
CA ARG A 73 10.05 3.24 14.12
C ARG A 73 9.54 1.87 13.70
N ALA A 74 10.04 0.82 14.35
CA ALA A 74 9.49 -0.51 14.18
C ALA A 74 8.07 -0.59 14.74
N TRP A 75 7.20 -1.33 14.06
CA TRP A 75 5.92 -1.78 14.62
C TRP A 75 5.97 -3.28 14.87
N HIS A 76 5.19 -3.72 15.86
CA HIS A 76 5.33 -5.07 16.41
C HIS A 76 4.00 -5.84 16.38
N LEU A 77 4.12 -7.13 16.16
CA LEU A 77 3.04 -8.11 16.29
C LEU A 77 3.62 -9.32 17.02
N ASP A 78 2.96 -9.74 18.10
CA ASP A 78 3.35 -10.91 18.90
C ASP A 78 4.82 -10.91 19.34
N GLY A 79 5.31 -9.74 19.78
CA GLY A 79 6.68 -9.57 20.26
C GLY A 79 7.76 -9.54 19.17
N GLN A 80 7.38 -9.61 17.89
CA GLN A 80 8.31 -9.56 16.75
C GLN A 80 8.11 -8.29 15.93
N SER A 81 9.18 -7.78 15.32
CA SER A 81 9.06 -6.69 14.34
C SER A 81 8.26 -7.18 13.13
N ALA A 82 7.17 -6.50 12.84
CA ALA A 82 6.33 -6.76 11.68
C ALA A 82 6.61 -5.79 10.52
N GLY A 83 7.51 -4.83 10.73
CA GLY A 83 7.98 -3.85 9.77
C GLY A 83 8.29 -2.51 10.45
N PHE A 84 8.27 -1.44 9.66
CA PHE A 84 8.48 -0.06 10.13
C PHE A 84 7.30 0.83 9.75
N THR A 85 7.09 1.89 10.52
CA THR A 85 6.01 2.85 10.30
C THR A 85 6.51 4.28 10.54
N ILE A 86 5.89 5.22 9.86
CA ILE A 86 6.07 6.66 10.04
C ILE A 86 4.71 7.35 9.81
N ALA A 87 4.39 8.32 10.66
CA ALA A 87 3.17 9.12 10.48
C ALA A 87 3.53 10.55 10.09
N TYR A 88 2.71 11.09 9.21
CA TYR A 88 2.78 12.47 8.77
C TYR A 88 1.50 13.21 9.17
N SER A 89 1.58 14.54 9.20
CA SER A 89 0.41 15.40 9.27
C SER A 89 -0.57 15.10 8.13
N ASN A 90 -1.79 15.61 8.24
CA ASN A 90 -2.88 15.34 7.30
C ASN A 90 -3.32 13.85 7.28
N ASN A 91 -3.19 13.15 8.41
CA ASN A 91 -3.69 11.77 8.59
C ASN A 91 -3.08 10.75 7.60
N LEU A 92 -1.80 10.91 7.24
CA LEU A 92 -1.09 9.97 6.38
C LEU A 92 -0.17 9.06 7.20
N THR A 93 -0.34 7.75 7.05
CA THR A 93 0.54 6.74 7.62
C THR A 93 1.23 5.99 6.49
N TYR A 94 2.55 5.81 6.60
CA TYR A 94 3.30 4.90 5.75
C TYR A 94 3.85 3.75 6.59
N ALA A 95 3.70 2.51 6.10
CA ALA A 95 4.20 1.32 6.77
C ALA A 95 4.89 0.34 5.81
N THR A 96 5.88 -0.39 6.29
CA THR A 96 6.39 -1.59 5.62
C THR A 96 5.85 -2.83 6.30
N VAL A 97 5.71 -3.91 5.53
CA VAL A 97 5.41 -5.25 6.05
C VAL A 97 6.64 -6.11 5.83
N LYS A 98 7.28 -6.50 6.94
CA LYS A 98 8.48 -7.34 6.92
C LYS A 98 8.19 -8.68 6.26
N GLY A 99 9.02 -9.10 5.31
CA GLY A 99 8.86 -10.33 4.55
C GLY A 99 7.70 -10.31 3.54
N GLY A 100 7.04 -9.16 3.34
CA GLY A 100 5.98 -9.00 2.36
C GLY A 100 6.55 -8.81 0.95
N SER A 101 5.95 -9.47 -0.05
CA SER A 101 6.24 -9.23 -1.47
C SER A 101 5.29 -8.16 -2.05
N HIS A 102 5.21 -8.06 -3.39
CA HIS A 102 4.27 -7.18 -4.10
C HIS A 102 2.82 -7.42 -3.64
N CYS A 103 2.41 -8.69 -3.55
CA CYS A 103 1.16 -9.13 -2.94
C CYS A 103 1.36 -9.38 -1.44
N ALA A 104 1.71 -8.37 -0.64
CA ALA A 104 2.08 -8.56 0.77
C ALA A 104 1.08 -9.43 1.60
N PRO A 105 -0.25 -9.33 1.44
CA PRO A 105 -1.20 -10.20 2.16
C PRO A 105 -1.12 -11.69 1.81
N GLU A 106 -0.60 -12.04 0.63
CA GLU A 106 -0.39 -13.45 0.22
C GLU A 106 0.76 -14.09 0.99
N PHE A 107 1.82 -13.31 1.25
CA PHE A 107 3.05 -13.80 1.89
C PHE A 107 3.09 -13.56 3.40
N GLN A 108 2.39 -12.54 3.89
CA GLN A 108 2.36 -12.12 5.30
C GLN A 108 0.93 -11.78 5.75
N PRO A 109 -0.01 -12.74 5.73
CA PRO A 109 -1.42 -12.48 5.97
C PRO A 109 -1.71 -11.95 7.38
N GLU A 110 -1.05 -12.49 8.42
CA GLU A 110 -1.27 -12.09 9.82
C GLU A 110 -0.83 -10.63 10.04
N ARG A 111 0.36 -10.27 9.53
CA ARG A 111 0.89 -8.90 9.62
C ARG A 111 0.00 -7.92 8.87
N CYS A 112 -0.43 -8.25 7.66
CA CYS A 112 -1.31 -7.40 6.86
C CYS A 112 -2.69 -7.24 7.52
N GLN A 113 -3.26 -8.30 8.07
CA GLN A 113 -4.52 -8.26 8.79
C GLN A 113 -4.42 -7.39 10.05
N ALA A 114 -3.36 -7.55 10.84
CA ALA A 114 -3.12 -6.73 12.02
C ALA A 114 -2.97 -5.24 11.67
N MET A 115 -2.18 -4.93 10.65
CA MET A 115 -2.01 -3.56 10.13
C MET A 115 -3.36 -2.97 9.72
N PHE A 116 -4.14 -3.68 8.90
CA PHE A 116 -5.44 -3.23 8.43
C PHE A 116 -6.41 -3.00 9.61
N ARG A 117 -6.53 -3.97 10.52
CA ARG A 117 -7.41 -3.87 11.70
C ARG A 117 -7.04 -2.70 12.60
N ARG A 118 -5.75 -2.52 12.89
CA ARG A 118 -5.25 -1.38 13.68
C ARG A 118 -5.57 -0.07 12.98
N TRP A 119 -5.29 0.02 11.67
CA TRP A 119 -5.56 1.21 10.89
C TRP A 119 -7.06 1.56 10.94
N ILE A 120 -7.99 0.69 10.54
CA ILE A 120 -9.43 1.02 10.53
C ILE A 120 -9.99 1.34 11.93
N SER A 121 -9.36 0.83 12.99
CA SER A 121 -9.77 1.04 14.37
C SER A 121 -9.09 2.26 15.04
N ASN A 122 -8.36 3.08 14.27
CA ASN A 122 -7.55 4.19 14.77
C ASN A 122 -6.55 3.79 15.87
N LYS A 123 -6.05 2.55 15.84
CA LYS A 123 -5.01 2.08 16.75
C LYS A 123 -3.62 2.31 16.13
N PRO A 124 -2.59 2.62 16.94
CA PRO A 124 -1.22 2.69 16.45
C PRO A 124 -0.78 1.37 15.82
N LEU A 125 0.08 1.47 14.79
CA LEU A 125 0.86 0.34 14.32
C LEU A 125 1.99 0.04 15.30
#